data_AF-A0A9D9LN89-F1
#
_entry.id   AF-A0A9D9LN89-F1
#
_cell.length_a   1.000
_cell.length_b   1.000
_cell.length_c   1.000
_cell.angle_alpha   90.00
_cell.angle_beta   90.00
_cell.angle_gamma   90.00
#
_symmetry.space_group_name_H-M   'P 1'
#
loop_
_entity.id
_entity.type
_entity.pdbx_description
1 polymer ?
#
loop_
_entity_poly.entity_id
_entity_poly.type
_entity_poly.pdbx_seq_one_letter_code
_entity_poly.pdbx_strand_id
1 'polypeptide(L)' 'DEINTIKEYMVKQHLDNIKNNSAWSGTLNNLHVDGADLFTGYQEKVENMNAEQIKALASKIINSGNSALVVMNPEE' A
#
# COMPACT_ATOMS: atom_id res chain seq x y z
N ASP A 1 -8.40 13.60 -10.68
CA ASP A 1 -7.44 13.27 -11.74
C ASP A 1 -6.28 12.42 -11.24
N GLU A 2 -5.44 12.90 -10.34
CA GLU A 2 -4.28 12.13 -9.82
C GLU A 2 -4.64 10.75 -9.25
N ILE A 3 -5.70 10.67 -8.43
CA ILE A 3 -6.15 9.39 -7.85
C ILE A 3 -6.56 8.37 -8.91
N ASN A 4 -7.12 8.82 -10.04
CA ASN A 4 -7.55 7.91 -11.10
C ASN A 4 -6.33 7.32 -11.83
N THR A 5 -5.32 8.14 -12.10
CA THR A 5 -4.04 7.68 -12.66
C THR A 5 -3.37 6.66 -11.75
N ILE A 6 -3.36 6.91 -10.43
CA ILE A 6 -2.79 5.97 -9.45
C ILE A 6 -3.56 4.64 -9.44
N LYS A 7 -4.90 4.69 -9.42
CA LYS A 7 -5.73 3.47 -9.49
C LYS A 7 -5.44 2.65 -10.74
N GLU A 8 -5.38 3.31 -11.89
CA GLU A 8 -5.09 2.64 -13.17
C GLU A 8 -3.71 1.97 -13.14
N TYR A 9 -2.70 2.67 -12.63
CA TYR A 9 -1.36 2.10 -12.44
C TYR A 9 -1.38 0.89 -11.49
N MET A 10 -2.06 0.98 -10.34
CA MET A 10 -2.15 -0.12 -9.37
C MET A 10 -2.82 -1.37 -9.96
N VAL A 11 -3.91 -1.19 -10.73
CA VAL A 11 -4.58 -2.31 -11.40
C VAL A 11 -3.65 -2.95 -12.44
N LYS A 12 -2.99 -2.14 -13.28
CA LYS A 12 -2.02 -2.63 -14.27
C LYS A 12 -0.87 -3.41 -13.62
N GLN A 13 -0.28 -2.85 -12.55
CA GLN A 13 0.79 -3.51 -11.82
C GLN A 13 0.33 -4.82 -11.17
N HIS A 14 -0.90 -4.88 -10.66
CA HIS A 14 -1.46 -6.12 -10.11
C HIS A 14 -1.59 -7.20 -11.19
N LEU A 15 -2.07 -6.86 -12.38
CA LEU A 15 -2.15 -7.78 -13.53
C LEU A 15 -0.77 -8.31 -13.98
N ASP A 16 0.30 -7.57 -13.73
CA ASP A 16 1.65 -8.09 -13.96
C ASP A 16 2.15 -8.92 -12.78
N ASN A 17 1.83 -8.54 -11.55
CA ASN A 17 2.20 -9.30 -10.36
C ASN A 17 1.61 -10.71 -10.37
N ILE A 18 0.36 -10.92 -10.83
CA ILE A 18 -0.25 -12.26 -10.90
C ILE A 18 0.48 -13.23 -11.84
N LYS A 19 1.37 -12.72 -12.71
CA LYS A 19 2.21 -13.53 -13.61
C LYS A 19 3.54 -13.94 -12.97
N ASN A 20 3.87 -13.43 -11.78
CA ASN A 20 5.19 -13.56 -11.15
C ASN A 20 5.15 -14.44 -9.89
N ASN A 21 6.03 -15.45 -9.82
CA ASN A 21 6.11 -16.37 -8.67
C ASN A 21 6.43 -15.68 -7.34
N SER A 22 7.23 -14.61 -7.37
CA SER A 22 7.56 -13.82 -6.18
C SER A 22 6.30 -13.17 -5.56
N ALA A 23 5.38 -12.69 -6.40
CA ALA A 23 4.13 -12.11 -5.93
C ALA A 23 3.20 -13.16 -5.28
N TRP A 24 3.16 -14.37 -5.85
CA TRP A 24 2.43 -15.50 -5.26
C TRP A 24 3.01 -15.92 -3.91
N SER A 25 4.34 -16.03 -3.82
CA SER A 25 5.02 -16.33 -2.56
C SER A 25 4.70 -15.29 -1.48
N GLY A 26 4.76 -13.99 -1.82
CA GLY A 26 4.39 -12.91 -0.91
C GLY A 26 2.91 -12.97 -0.48
N THR A 27 2.01 -13.23 -1.42
CA THR A 27 0.56 -13.37 -1.13
C THR A 27 0.28 -14.51 -0.15
N LEU A 28 0.87 -15.69 -0.39
CA LEU A 28 0.72 -16.85 0.49
C LEU A 28 1.35 -16.59 1.86
N ASN A 29 2.49 -15.91 1.91
CA ASN A 29 3.11 -15.52 3.18
C ASN A 29 2.19 -14.59 3.98
N ASN A 30 1.65 -13.53 3.38
CA ASN A 30 0.73 -12.60 4.06
C ASN A 30 -0.52 -13.33 4.55
N LEU A 31 -1.07 -14.25 3.76
CA LEU A 31 -2.23 -15.03 4.15
C LEU A 31 -1.92 -15.97 5.33
N HIS A 32 -0.77 -16.63 5.32
CA HIS A 32 -0.44 -17.65 6.32
C HIS A 32 0.15 -17.06 7.62
N VAL A 33 0.96 -16.00 7.51
CA VAL A 33 1.65 -15.38 8.65
C VAL A 33 0.81 -14.28 9.27
N ASP A 34 0.27 -13.38 8.45
CA ASP A 34 -0.48 -12.21 8.93
C ASP A 34 -2.00 -12.43 8.93
N GLY A 35 -2.47 -13.54 8.38
CA GLY A 35 -3.91 -13.81 8.20
C GLY A 35 -4.57 -12.88 7.18
N ALA A 36 -3.78 -12.20 6.34
CA ALA A 36 -4.25 -11.13 5.46
C ALA A 36 -4.34 -11.61 4.01
N ASP A 37 -5.56 -11.70 3.49
CA ASP A 37 -5.80 -11.89 2.06
C ASP A 37 -5.64 -10.56 1.32
N LEU A 38 -4.48 -10.40 0.66
CA LEU A 38 -4.16 -9.21 -0.15
C LEU A 38 -4.43 -9.42 -1.65
N PHE A 39 -5.05 -10.52 -2.04
CA PHE A 39 -5.29 -10.87 -3.44
C PHE A 39 -6.77 -10.78 -3.80
N THR A 40 -7.64 -11.42 -3.02
CA THR A 40 -9.07 -11.51 -3.35
C THR A 40 -9.71 -10.13 -3.33
N GLY A 41 -10.34 -9.75 -4.45
CA GLY A 41 -11.03 -8.46 -4.59
C GLY A 41 -10.10 -7.24 -4.67
N TYR A 42 -8.81 -7.43 -4.99
CA TYR A 42 -7.84 -6.33 -5.08
C TYR A 42 -8.31 -5.20 -6.01
N GLN A 43 -8.70 -5.54 -7.25
CA GLN A 43 -9.10 -4.54 -8.23
C GLN A 43 -10.32 -3.73 -7.78
N GLU A 44 -11.36 -4.40 -7.28
CA GLU A 44 -12.57 -3.74 -6.75
C GLU A 44 -12.22 -2.78 -5.60
N LYS A 45 -11.35 -3.19 -4.67
CA LYS A 45 -10.89 -2.33 -3.57
C LYS A 45 -10.15 -1.10 -4.09
N VAL A 46 -9.28 -1.26 -5.09
CA VAL A 46 -8.54 -0.15 -5.72
C VAL A 46 -9.50 0.82 -6.41
N GLU A 47 -10.44 0.30 -7.20
CA GLU A 47 -11.44 1.10 -7.91
C GLU A 47 -12.34 1.89 -6.95
N ASN A 48 -12.67 1.32 -5.78
CA ASN A 48 -13.49 1.95 -4.75
C ASN A 48 -12.75 2.95 -3.85
N MET A 49 -11.42 3.07 -3.93
CA MET A 49 -10.67 4.06 -3.14
C MET A 49 -11.14 5.49 -3.48
N ASN A 50 -11.18 6.39 -2.50
CA ASN A 50 -11.47 7.79 -2.76
C ASN A 50 -10.54 8.75 -2.00
N ALA A 51 -10.54 10.02 -2.42
CA ALA A 51 -9.63 11.02 -1.88
C ALA A 51 -9.87 11.31 -0.39
N GLU A 52 -11.10 11.18 0.09
CA GLU A 52 -11.44 11.40 1.50
C GLU A 52 -10.85 10.30 2.39
N GLN A 53 -10.97 9.04 1.98
CA GLN A 53 -10.36 7.90 2.67
C GLN A 53 -8.83 8.03 2.75
N ILE A 54 -8.19 8.45 1.65
CA ILE A 54 -6.74 8.67 1.61
C ILE A 54 -6.34 9.80 2.56
N LYS A 55 -7.06 10.93 2.53
CA LYS A 55 -6.82 12.05 3.46
C LYS A 55 -7.01 11.63 4.91
N ALA A 56 -8.08 10.89 5.22
CA ALA A 56 -8.35 10.41 6.57
C ALA A 56 -7.24 9.48 7.08
N LEU A 57 -6.76 8.55 6.24
CA LEU A 57 -5.65 7.68 6.58
C LEU A 57 -4.36 8.48 6.81
N ALA A 58 -4.03 9.40 5.91
CA ALA A 58 -2.85 10.26 6.04
C ALA A 58 -2.89 11.07 7.33
N SER A 59 -4.03 11.68 7.67
CA SER A 59 -4.21 12.38 8.93
C SER A 59 -3.99 11.48 10.14
N LYS A 60 -4.50 10.24 10.12
CA LYS A 60 -4.27 9.28 11.21
C LYS A 60 -2.79 8.94 11.39
N ILE A 61 -2.06 8.73 10.29
CA ILE A 61 -0.63 8.41 10.33
C ILE A 61 0.17 9.61 10.86
N ILE A 62 -0.03 10.79 10.27
CA ILE A 62 0.70 12.01 10.63
C ILE A 62 0.42 12.40 12.09
N ASN A 63 -0.84 12.32 12.52
CA ASN A 63 -1.25 12.71 13.87
C ASN A 63 -1.01 11.60 14.92
N SER A 64 -0.49 10.42 14.53
CA SER A 64 -0.25 9.32 15.46
C SER A 64 0.82 9.62 16.51
N GLY A 65 1.65 10.66 16.29
CA GLY A 65 2.74 11.03 17.20
C GLY A 65 3.91 10.05 17.22
N ASN A 66 3.83 8.94 16.47
CA ASN A 66 4.89 7.94 16.32
C ASN A 66 5.96 8.44 15.34
N SER A 67 6.67 9.51 15.70
CA SER A 67 7.71 10.12 14.89
C SER A 67 9.03 10.17 15.65
N ALA A 68 10.12 9.74 15.01
CA ALA A 68 11.48 9.90 15.49
C ALA A 68 12.29 10.60 14.40
N LEU A 69 12.87 11.76 14.72
CA LEU A 69 13.77 12.49 13.84
C LEU A 69 15.21 12.21 14.27
N VAL A 70 15.99 11.59 13.38
CA VAL A 70 17.43 11.37 13.60
C VAL A 70 18.18 12.35 12.70
N VAL A 71 18.94 13.26 13.32
CA VAL A 71 19.84 14.18 12.62
C VAL A 71 21.27 13.77 12.93
N MET A 72 22.06 13.56 11.89
CA MET A 72 23.50 13.31 12.02
C MET A 72 24.22 14.65 11.94
N ASN A 73 24.93 15.01 13.02
CA ASN A 73 25.84 16.15 13.03
C ASN A 73 27.22 15.71 12.53
N PRO A 74 28.01 16.61 11.91
CA PRO A 74 29.39 16.33 11.55
C PRO A 74 30.26 16.01 12.78
N GLU A 75 31.35 15.26 12.59
CA GLU A 75 32.39 15.10 13.60
C GLU A 75 33.02 16.47 13.92
N GLU A 76 33.31 16.73 15.20
CA GLU A 76 34.02 17.94 15.66
C GLU A 76 35.46 18.02 15.13
#